data_AF-A0A927V0K1-F1
#
_entry.id   AF-A0A927V0K1-F1
#
_cell.length_a   1.000
_cell.length_b   1.000
_cell.length_c   1.000
_cell.angle_alpha   90.00
_cell.angle_beta   90.00
_cell.angle_gamma   90.00
#
_symmetry.space_group_name_H-M   'P 1'
#
loop_
_entity.id
_entity.type
_entity.pdbx_description
1 polymer ?
#
loop_
_entity_poly.entity_id
_entity_poly.type
_entity_poly.pdbx_seq_one_letter_code
_entity_poly.pdbx_strand_id
1 'polypeptide(L)'
;MKKFFSKLLVVTTIACAVVLAGCGRKMPEQDGKKQEQESKTQKNEAAYEASIISDYEWQASGDGSLIVCDEDGTFKYYRSAEDLTDSYYEGTYEFYIGEDAVTYVTKTLSDYGITEDELEDLFDRNEEYDESNFVCLVLNNEKCIIGGENQIESPYKTPYYGFCLEEDEKLCLDIANMNTANYALYVAK
;
A
#
# COMPACT_ATOMS: atom_id res chain seq x y z
N MET A 1 -0.05 -13.99 37.75
CA MET A 1 0.25 -15.45 37.79
C MET A 1 -0.30 -16.13 36.54
N LYS A 2 0.52 -16.33 35.52
CA LYS A 2 0.41 -17.40 34.51
C LYS A 2 1.84 -17.84 34.17
N LYS A 3 2.08 -19.14 34.18
CA LYS A 3 3.40 -19.80 34.26
C LYS A 3 3.98 -20.07 32.87
N PHE A 4 5.30 -19.91 32.79
CA PHE A 4 6.31 -20.72 32.08
C PHE A 4 6.02 -21.22 30.66
N PHE A 5 6.94 -20.92 29.72
CA PHE A 5 7.89 -21.93 29.23
C PHE A 5 9.19 -21.27 28.72
N SER A 6 10.28 -21.60 29.41
CA SER A 6 11.67 -21.34 29.04
C SER A 6 12.16 -22.50 28.16
N LYS A 7 12.78 -22.19 27.01
CA LYS A 7 13.78 -23.05 26.33
C LYS A 7 14.74 -22.11 25.59
N LEU A 8 15.90 -21.81 26.16
CA LEU A 8 17.14 -22.60 26.20
C LEU A 8 18.11 -22.05 25.13
N LEU A 9 18.97 -21.17 25.64
CA LEU A 9 20.20 -20.67 25.04
C LEU A 9 21.14 -21.85 24.71
N VAL A 10 21.59 -21.96 23.46
CA VAL A 10 22.75 -22.80 23.11
C VAL A 10 23.83 -21.88 22.56
N VAL A 11 24.67 -21.40 23.47
CA VAL A 11 26.01 -20.89 23.14
C VAL A 11 26.92 -22.11 23.12
N THR A 12 27.46 -22.45 21.96
CA THR A 12 28.58 -23.39 21.90
C THR A 12 29.68 -22.83 21.01
N THR A 13 30.78 -22.56 21.69
CA THR A 13 32.14 -22.22 21.28
C THR A 13 32.61 -22.95 20.02
N ILE A 14 33.10 -22.20 19.02
CA ILE A 14 33.87 -22.75 17.91
C ILE A 14 35.35 -22.71 18.31
N ALA A 15 35.95 -23.89 18.51
CA ALA A 15 37.39 -24.06 18.64
C ALA A 15 37.87 -25.20 17.73
N CYS A 16 38.84 -24.85 16.89
CA CYS A 16 39.88 -25.68 16.27
C CYS A 16 39.48 -26.94 15.49
N ALA A 17 39.81 -26.99 14.21
CA ALA A 17 41.08 -27.59 13.75
C ALA A 17 41.09 -27.74 12.22
N VAL A 18 42.14 -27.17 11.61
CA VAL A 18 42.58 -27.51 10.25
C VAL A 18 43.22 -28.89 10.31
N VAL A 19 42.67 -29.87 9.58
CA VAL A 19 43.42 -31.07 9.13
C VAL A 19 43.01 -31.43 7.71
N LEU A 20 44.05 -31.71 6.91
CA LEU A 20 44.07 -31.94 5.48
C LEU A 20 43.53 -33.31 5.05
N ALA A 21 43.14 -33.36 3.77
CA ALA A 21 43.19 -34.47 2.83
C ALA A 21 42.13 -35.59 2.90
N GLY A 22 41.48 -35.84 1.75
CA GLY A 22 41.10 -37.19 1.32
C GLY A 22 39.65 -37.41 0.91
N CYS A 23 39.44 -37.60 -0.39
CA CYS A 23 38.36 -38.35 -1.04
C CYS A 23 36.91 -37.87 -0.88
N GLY A 24 36.38 -37.32 -1.98
CA GLY A 24 35.00 -36.92 -2.15
C GLY A 24 33.98 -38.04 -1.90
N ARG A 25 33.04 -37.76 -1.01
CA ARG A 25 31.69 -38.32 -0.98
C ARG A 25 30.72 -37.15 -0.98
N LYS A 26 29.70 -37.21 -1.85
CA LYS A 26 28.65 -36.20 -1.99
C LYS A 26 27.96 -35.95 -0.65
N MET A 27 27.88 -34.69 -0.24
CA MET A 27 27.03 -34.23 0.88
C MET A 27 25.58 -34.08 0.38
N PRO A 28 24.58 -34.32 1.24
CA PRO A 28 23.19 -33.99 0.94
C PRO A 28 22.99 -32.47 0.94
N GLU A 29 22.32 -32.04 -0.12
CA GLU A 29 21.82 -30.69 -0.41
C GLU A 29 20.72 -30.31 0.59
N GLN A 30 20.91 -29.22 1.35
CA GLN A 30 19.86 -28.54 2.08
C GLN A 30 20.13 -27.02 2.09
N ASP A 31 19.75 -26.36 1.00
CA ASP A 31 19.51 -24.91 0.95
C ASP A 31 18.31 -24.68 0.02
N GLY A 32 17.12 -24.51 0.58
CA GLY A 32 15.91 -24.32 -0.22
C GLY A 32 14.64 -23.92 0.55
N LYS A 33 14.70 -23.75 1.88
CA LYS A 33 13.50 -23.48 2.70
C LYS A 33 13.32 -22.05 3.19
N LYS A 34 14.33 -21.18 3.08
CA LYS A 34 14.20 -19.76 3.47
C LYS A 34 13.53 -18.90 2.40
N GLN A 35 13.88 -19.10 1.13
CA GLN A 35 13.35 -18.28 0.02
C GLN A 35 11.86 -18.52 -0.29
N GLU A 36 11.33 -19.72 -0.04
CA GLU A 36 9.93 -20.04 -0.32
C GLU A 36 8.96 -19.46 0.73
N GLN A 37 9.43 -19.22 1.96
CA GLN A 37 8.63 -18.72 3.07
C GLN A 37 8.49 -17.19 3.04
N GLU A 38 9.57 -16.48 2.69
CA GLU A 38 9.56 -15.03 2.45
C GLU A 38 8.71 -14.68 1.22
N SER A 39 8.85 -15.42 0.11
CA SER A 39 8.04 -15.24 -1.11
C SER A 39 6.54 -15.48 -0.91
N LYS A 40 6.15 -16.45 -0.06
CA LYS A 40 4.73 -16.72 0.24
C LYS A 40 4.12 -15.72 1.21
N THR A 41 4.94 -15.12 2.09
CA THR A 41 4.51 -14.07 3.02
C THR A 41 4.36 -12.74 2.26
N GLN A 42 5.35 -12.33 1.49
CA GLN A 42 5.24 -11.13 0.64
C GLN A 42 4.07 -11.19 -0.36
N LYS A 43 3.78 -12.38 -0.91
CA LYS A 43 2.62 -12.57 -1.79
C LYS A 43 1.28 -12.50 -1.06
N ASN A 44 1.22 -12.84 0.24
CA ASN A 44 -0.02 -12.77 1.00
C ASN A 44 -0.29 -11.34 1.51
N GLU A 45 0.76 -10.57 1.75
CA GLU A 45 0.72 -9.18 2.17
C GLU A 45 0.34 -8.28 1.00
N ALA A 46 1.04 -8.31 -0.12
CA ALA A 46 0.67 -7.53 -1.32
C ALA A 46 -0.74 -7.86 -1.85
N ALA A 47 -1.22 -9.10 -1.66
CA ALA A 47 -2.59 -9.48 -2.00
C ALA A 47 -3.62 -8.92 -1.01
N TYR A 48 -3.26 -8.76 0.26
CA TYR A 48 -4.09 -8.12 1.28
C TYR A 48 -4.11 -6.60 1.09
N GLU A 49 -2.99 -5.98 0.76
CA GLU A 49 -2.91 -4.54 0.46
C GLU A 49 -3.73 -4.18 -0.79
N ALA A 50 -3.64 -4.99 -1.85
CA ALA A 50 -4.46 -4.83 -3.03
C ALA A 50 -5.95 -5.01 -2.72
N SER A 51 -6.31 -5.94 -1.81
CA SER A 51 -7.71 -6.18 -1.46
C SER A 51 -8.34 -5.02 -0.71
N ILE A 52 -7.59 -4.27 0.11
CA ILE A 52 -8.13 -3.10 0.82
C ILE A 52 -8.78 -2.13 -0.16
N ILE A 53 -8.10 -1.76 -1.25
CA ILE A 53 -8.61 -0.74 -2.16
C ILE A 53 -9.65 -1.30 -3.16
N SER A 54 -9.55 -2.57 -3.56
CA SER A 54 -10.44 -3.16 -4.57
C SER A 54 -11.67 -3.88 -4.02
N ASP A 55 -11.72 -4.23 -2.74
CA ASP A 55 -12.88 -4.93 -2.14
C ASP A 55 -14.08 -4.00 -1.91
N TYR A 56 -13.89 -2.69 -2.01
CA TYR A 56 -14.89 -1.67 -1.69
C TYR A 56 -15.04 -0.63 -2.78
N GLU A 57 -16.23 -0.03 -2.84
CA GLU A 57 -16.43 1.25 -3.50
C GLU A 57 -16.24 2.38 -2.49
N TRP A 58 -15.47 3.40 -2.85
CA TRP A 58 -15.04 4.46 -1.94
C TRP A 58 -15.81 5.75 -2.25
N GLN A 59 -16.77 6.12 -1.39
CA GLN A 59 -17.56 7.34 -1.62
C GLN A 59 -17.06 8.55 -0.81
N ALA A 60 -16.82 9.64 -1.54
CA ALA A 60 -16.81 11.04 -1.12
C ALA A 60 -17.81 11.39 -0.01
N SER A 61 -17.40 11.57 1.25
CA SER A 61 -18.32 12.10 2.28
C SER A 61 -18.74 13.55 2.03
N GLY A 62 -17.90 14.32 1.32
CA GLY A 62 -18.14 15.74 1.05
C GLY A 62 -19.00 16.00 -0.19
N ASP A 63 -18.56 15.53 -1.36
CA ASP A 63 -19.19 15.82 -2.65
C ASP A 63 -19.94 14.63 -3.26
N GLY A 64 -19.91 13.47 -2.61
CA GLY A 64 -20.58 12.26 -3.08
C GLY A 64 -19.90 11.58 -4.28
N SER A 65 -18.70 12.04 -4.68
CA SER A 65 -17.88 11.37 -5.71
C SER A 65 -17.54 9.93 -5.31
N LEU A 66 -17.16 9.10 -6.28
CA LEU A 66 -16.98 7.66 -6.06
C LEU A 66 -15.70 7.17 -6.75
N ILE A 67 -14.84 6.47 -6.02
CA ILE A 67 -13.73 5.70 -6.58
C ILE A 67 -14.10 4.22 -6.55
N VAL A 68 -13.92 3.53 -7.68
CA VAL A 68 -14.03 2.09 -7.80
C VAL A 68 -12.72 1.59 -8.40
N CYS A 69 -12.03 0.71 -7.69
CA CYS A 69 -10.78 0.08 -8.11
C CYS A 69 -11.03 -1.40 -8.34
N ASP A 70 -10.69 -1.90 -9.52
CA ASP A 70 -10.88 -3.31 -9.89
C ASP A 70 -9.61 -4.12 -9.58
N GLU A 71 -9.75 -5.41 -9.26
CA GLU A 71 -8.62 -6.32 -8.97
C GLU A 71 -7.59 -6.41 -10.13
N ASP A 72 -7.98 -6.03 -11.35
CA ASP A 72 -7.10 -6.01 -12.52
C ASP A 72 -6.19 -4.77 -12.60
N GLY A 73 -6.26 -3.88 -11.61
CA GLY A 73 -5.47 -2.66 -11.52
C GLY A 73 -6.07 -1.47 -12.29
N THR A 74 -7.31 -1.60 -12.78
CA THR A 74 -8.03 -0.48 -13.39
C THR A 74 -8.90 0.26 -12.36
N PHE A 75 -9.24 1.51 -12.64
CA PHE A 75 -10.13 2.27 -11.78
C PHE A 75 -11.11 3.11 -12.57
N LYS A 76 -12.19 3.52 -11.89
CA LYS A 76 -13.06 4.63 -12.28
C LYS A 76 -13.26 5.59 -11.12
N TYR A 77 -13.11 6.89 -11.41
CA TYR A 77 -13.52 7.97 -10.50
C TYR A 77 -14.74 8.67 -11.10
N TYR A 78 -15.88 8.58 -10.45
CA TYR A 78 -17.11 9.26 -10.83
C TYR A 78 -17.26 10.55 -10.04
N ARG A 79 -17.62 11.65 -10.72
CA ARG A 79 -17.90 12.92 -10.03
C ARG A 79 -19.11 12.85 -9.09
N SER A 80 -20.00 11.88 -9.29
CA SER A 80 -21.14 11.60 -8.42
C SER A 80 -21.45 10.11 -8.43
N ALA A 81 -21.70 9.52 -7.27
CA ALA A 81 -22.19 8.15 -7.16
C ALA A 81 -23.63 7.96 -7.70
N GLU A 82 -24.35 9.03 -7.99
CA GLU A 82 -25.72 8.97 -8.52
C GLU A 82 -25.78 8.80 -10.04
N ASP A 83 -24.69 9.11 -10.76
CA ASP A 83 -24.57 8.94 -12.21
C ASP A 83 -23.23 8.31 -12.57
N LEU A 84 -23.28 7.03 -12.93
CA LEU A 84 -22.12 6.24 -13.33
C LEU A 84 -21.97 6.15 -14.86
N THR A 85 -22.75 6.91 -15.63
CA THR A 85 -22.81 6.77 -17.09
C THR A 85 -21.99 7.82 -17.84
N ASP A 86 -21.69 8.95 -17.19
CA ASP A 86 -20.90 10.05 -17.75
C ASP A 86 -20.17 10.80 -16.63
N SER A 87 -19.33 11.78 -16.98
CA SER A 87 -18.59 12.60 -16.00
C SER A 87 -17.68 11.79 -15.06
N TYR A 88 -16.88 10.89 -15.65
CA TYR A 88 -15.96 10.03 -14.92
C TYR A 88 -14.56 10.01 -15.53
N TYR A 89 -13.58 9.64 -14.72
CA TYR A 89 -12.21 9.34 -15.15
C TYR A 89 -12.02 7.83 -15.11
N GLU A 90 -11.24 7.29 -16.04
CA GLU A 90 -10.81 5.89 -16.02
C GLU A 90 -9.34 5.74 -16.39
N GLY A 91 -8.73 4.66 -15.94
CA GLY A 91 -7.34 4.34 -16.20
C GLY A 91 -6.85 3.23 -15.29
N THR A 92 -5.57 3.28 -14.90
CA THR A 92 -4.95 2.32 -13.99
C THR A 92 -4.61 2.97 -12.65
N TYR A 93 -4.47 2.18 -11.59
CA TYR A 93 -4.07 2.68 -10.29
C TYR A 93 -2.88 1.92 -9.70
N GLU A 94 -2.16 2.61 -8.82
CA GLU A 94 -1.15 2.02 -7.93
C GLU A 94 -1.60 2.34 -6.50
N PHE A 95 -1.55 1.35 -5.60
CA PHE A 95 -1.90 1.51 -4.19
C PHE A 95 -0.78 0.93 -3.33
N TYR A 96 -0.34 1.71 -2.34
CA TYR A 96 0.69 1.36 -1.40
C TYR A 96 0.18 1.65 0.01
N ILE A 97 0.64 0.88 0.99
CA ILE A 97 0.39 1.08 2.42
C ILE A 97 1.69 0.87 3.20
N GLY A 98 1.79 1.35 4.43
CA GLY A 98 2.94 1.07 5.28
C GLY A 98 4.22 1.77 4.83
N GLU A 99 5.34 1.10 5.10
CA GLU A 99 6.69 1.47 4.66
C GLU A 99 6.78 1.70 3.14
N ASP A 100 6.03 0.92 2.35
CA ASP A 100 5.99 1.06 0.89
C ASP A 100 5.34 2.40 0.48
N ALA A 101 4.27 2.83 1.17
CA ALA A 101 3.67 4.13 0.95
C ALA A 101 4.62 5.27 1.35
N VAL A 102 5.27 5.17 2.51
CA VAL A 102 6.27 6.15 2.98
C VAL A 102 7.41 6.29 1.96
N THR A 103 7.96 5.16 1.51
CA THR A 103 9.03 5.13 0.52
C THR A 103 8.59 5.73 -0.81
N TYR A 104 7.40 5.37 -1.30
CA TYR A 104 6.92 5.87 -2.58
C TYR A 104 6.69 7.38 -2.54
N VAL A 105 6.04 7.88 -1.48
CA VAL A 105 5.77 9.32 -1.31
C VAL A 105 7.06 10.12 -1.22
N THR A 106 8.04 9.66 -0.43
CA THR A 106 9.24 10.46 -0.12
C THR A 106 10.36 10.31 -1.14
N LYS A 107 10.41 9.20 -1.88
CA LYS A 107 11.46 8.95 -2.90
C LYS A 107 10.93 9.12 -4.32
N THR A 108 9.85 8.43 -4.67
CA THR A 108 9.30 8.45 -6.05
C THR A 108 8.52 9.73 -6.33
N LEU A 109 7.74 10.21 -5.35
CA LEU A 109 6.99 11.47 -5.43
C LEU A 109 7.72 12.63 -4.72
N SER A 110 9.05 12.56 -4.64
CA SER A 110 9.88 13.56 -3.95
C SER A 110 9.70 14.99 -4.49
N ASP A 111 9.27 15.16 -5.74
CA ASP A 111 8.96 16.46 -6.34
C ASP A 111 7.81 17.21 -5.63
N TYR A 112 6.96 16.50 -4.88
CA TYR A 112 5.91 17.10 -4.05
C TYR A 112 6.41 17.61 -2.70
N GLY A 113 7.68 17.35 -2.36
CA GLY A 113 8.37 17.95 -1.22
C GLY A 113 8.06 17.32 0.14
N ILE A 114 7.35 16.18 0.18
CA ILE A 114 7.11 15.43 1.42
C ILE A 114 8.36 14.62 1.77
N THR A 115 8.81 14.75 3.02
CA THR A 115 10.01 14.10 3.55
C THR A 115 9.67 13.00 4.56
N GLU A 116 10.60 12.07 4.78
CA GLU A 116 10.47 11.03 5.82
C GLU A 116 10.36 11.67 7.21
N ASP A 117 11.24 12.62 7.54
CA ASP A 117 11.22 13.36 8.82
C ASP A 117 9.85 14.01 9.11
N GLU A 118 9.17 14.57 8.09
CA GLU A 118 7.84 15.17 8.27
C GLU A 118 6.74 14.14 8.53
N LEU A 119 6.86 12.94 7.94
CA LEU A 119 5.93 11.84 8.18
C LEU A 119 6.18 11.20 9.55
N GLU A 120 7.44 11.00 9.94
CA GLU A 120 7.81 10.53 11.28
C GLU A 120 7.27 11.49 12.36
N ASP A 121 7.49 12.80 12.20
CA ASP A 121 6.93 13.82 13.09
C ASP A 121 5.39 13.80 13.12
N LEU A 122 4.73 13.47 12.00
CA LEU A 122 3.27 13.34 11.94
C LEU A 122 2.79 12.14 12.76
N PHE A 123 3.41 10.96 12.57
CA PHE A 123 3.07 9.74 13.29
C PHE A 123 3.30 9.88 14.80
N ASP A 124 4.40 10.52 15.21
CA ASP A 124 4.70 10.74 16.64
C ASP A 124 3.71 11.68 17.35
N ARG A 125 2.99 12.52 16.60
CA ARG A 125 2.06 13.53 17.16
C ARG A 125 0.60 13.09 17.15
N ASN A 126 0.25 12.02 16.46
CA ASN A 126 -1.14 11.58 16.35
C ASN A 126 -1.26 10.07 16.60
N GLU A 127 -1.93 9.70 17.69
CA GLU A 127 -2.09 8.30 18.12
C GLU A 127 -2.93 7.45 17.13
N GLU A 128 -3.72 8.09 16.26
CA GLU A 128 -4.53 7.41 15.25
C GLU A 128 -3.79 7.25 13.91
N TYR A 129 -2.72 8.01 13.70
CA TYR A 129 -1.94 8.01 12.46
C TYR A 129 -0.61 7.31 12.70
N ASP A 130 -0.43 6.17 12.07
CA ASP A 130 0.79 5.39 12.18
C ASP A 130 1.31 5.02 10.80
N GLU A 131 2.53 4.51 10.74
CA GLU A 131 3.11 4.06 9.48
C GLU A 131 2.26 2.95 8.84
N SER A 132 1.74 2.02 9.65
CA SER A 132 1.03 0.83 9.16
C SER A 132 -0.31 1.14 8.50
N ASN A 133 -0.92 2.28 8.82
CA ASN A 133 -2.14 2.76 8.19
C ASN A 133 -1.91 3.93 7.22
N PHE A 134 -0.67 4.35 7.00
CA PHE A 134 -0.31 5.32 5.99
C PHE A 134 -0.44 4.74 4.58
N VAL A 135 -1.10 5.45 3.67
CA VAL A 135 -1.39 4.97 2.31
C VAL A 135 -0.98 5.98 1.23
N CYS A 136 -0.69 5.46 0.04
CA CYS A 136 -0.52 6.25 -1.18
C CYS A 136 -1.34 5.64 -2.31
N LEU A 137 -2.27 6.41 -2.87
CA LEU A 137 -3.08 6.04 -4.03
C LEU A 137 -2.69 6.90 -5.22
N VAL A 138 -2.26 6.28 -6.31
CA VAL A 138 -1.91 6.98 -7.55
C VAL A 138 -2.90 6.60 -8.63
N LEU A 139 -3.68 7.58 -9.08
CA LEU A 139 -4.60 7.40 -10.21
C LEU A 139 -3.89 7.82 -11.50
N ASN A 140 -3.59 6.86 -12.38
CA ASN A 140 -3.05 7.11 -13.72
C ASN A 140 -4.23 7.38 -14.67
N ASN A 141 -4.63 8.64 -14.80
CA ASN A 141 -5.80 9.06 -15.55
C ASN A 141 -5.52 8.93 -17.05
N GLU A 142 -6.19 8.00 -17.73
CA GLU A 142 -6.03 7.76 -19.16
C GLU A 142 -7.16 8.34 -19.99
N LYS A 143 -8.36 8.41 -19.42
CA LYS A 143 -9.53 9.07 -20.02
C LYS A 143 -10.31 9.88 -19.00
N CYS A 144 -10.99 10.91 -19.49
CA CYS A 144 -12.01 11.66 -18.77
C CYS A 144 -13.23 11.75 -19.69
N ILE A 145 -14.28 11.00 -19.39
CA ILE A 145 -15.48 10.93 -20.21
C ILE A 145 -16.47 12.00 -19.73
N ILE A 146 -16.79 12.95 -20.61
CA ILE A 146 -17.81 13.98 -20.40
C ILE A 146 -18.62 14.09 -21.70
N GLY A 147 -19.94 13.99 -21.62
CA GLY A 147 -20.81 13.91 -22.79
C GLY A 147 -20.55 12.66 -23.64
N GLY A 148 -20.01 11.59 -23.05
CA GLY A 148 -19.60 10.37 -23.78
C GLY A 148 -18.32 10.52 -24.62
N GLU A 149 -17.62 11.65 -24.52
CA GLU A 149 -16.37 11.92 -25.25
C GLU A 149 -15.20 12.04 -24.29
N ASN A 150 -14.03 11.53 -24.70
CA ASN A 150 -12.80 11.70 -23.94
C ASN A 150 -12.28 13.14 -24.04
N GLN A 151 -12.05 13.77 -22.88
CA GLN A 151 -11.63 15.15 -22.75
C GLN A 151 -10.13 15.32 -22.49
N ILE A 152 -9.38 14.24 -22.22
CA ILE A 152 -7.93 14.34 -21.97
C ILE A 152 -7.14 13.89 -23.18
N GLU A 153 -6.17 14.73 -23.58
CA GLU A 153 -5.32 14.47 -24.75
C GLU A 153 -4.16 13.52 -24.44
N SER A 154 -3.66 13.56 -23.21
CA SER A 154 -2.54 12.73 -22.74
C SER A 154 -2.76 12.28 -21.30
N PRO A 155 -2.36 11.04 -20.94
CA PRO A 155 -2.47 10.56 -19.58
C PRO A 155 -1.69 11.40 -18.56
N TYR A 156 -2.20 11.49 -17.34
CA TYR A 156 -1.52 12.17 -16.23
C TYR A 156 -1.83 11.52 -14.88
N LYS A 157 -0.93 11.70 -13.92
CA LYS A 157 -1.07 11.13 -12.58
C LYS A 157 -1.81 12.08 -11.63
N THR A 158 -2.66 11.52 -10.80
CA THR A 158 -3.24 12.19 -9.63
C THR A 158 -2.87 11.38 -8.39
N PRO A 159 -1.74 11.69 -7.73
CA PRO A 159 -1.33 11.02 -6.51
C PRO A 159 -2.05 11.60 -5.30
N TYR A 160 -2.36 10.70 -4.36
CA TYR A 160 -2.92 10.97 -3.05
C TYR A 160 -2.06 10.29 -2.01
N TYR A 161 -1.96 10.91 -0.83
CA TYR A 161 -1.41 10.26 0.36
C TYR A 161 -2.27 10.59 1.57
N GLY A 162 -2.18 9.75 2.61
CA GLY A 162 -2.90 9.95 3.86
C GLY A 162 -3.03 8.64 4.61
N PHE A 163 -4.21 8.35 5.13
CA PHE A 163 -4.43 7.25 6.06
C PHE A 163 -5.67 6.42 5.71
N CYS A 164 -5.58 5.11 5.95
CA CYS A 164 -6.71 4.18 5.91
C CYS A 164 -7.11 3.81 7.34
N LEU A 165 -8.19 4.38 7.83
CA LEU A 165 -8.65 4.26 9.21
C LEU A 165 -9.88 3.36 9.30
N GLU A 166 -10.12 2.77 10.46
CA GLU A 166 -11.39 2.10 10.77
C GLU A 166 -12.20 2.96 11.74
N GLU A 167 -13.33 3.49 11.29
CA GLU A 167 -14.27 4.28 12.08
C GLU A 167 -15.67 3.66 12.03
N ASP A 168 -16.31 3.46 13.18
CA ASP A 168 -17.67 2.88 13.28
C ASP A 168 -17.86 1.59 12.44
N GLU A 169 -16.89 0.66 12.52
CA GLU A 169 -16.87 -0.61 11.77
C GLU A 169 -16.77 -0.43 10.23
N LYS A 170 -16.31 0.74 9.76
CA LYS A 170 -16.10 1.04 8.33
C LYS A 170 -14.68 1.53 8.07
N LEU A 171 -14.13 1.12 6.94
CA LEU A 171 -12.88 1.67 6.45
C LEU A 171 -13.10 3.06 5.84
N CYS A 172 -12.19 3.97 6.15
CA CYS A 172 -12.17 5.34 5.69
C CYS A 172 -10.80 5.68 5.11
N LEU A 173 -10.76 6.22 3.90
CA LEU A 173 -9.57 6.83 3.31
C LEU A 173 -9.60 8.32 3.58
N ASP A 174 -8.77 8.74 4.52
CA ASP A 174 -8.47 10.12 4.85
C ASP A 174 -7.24 10.54 4.01
N ILE A 175 -7.44 11.15 2.84
CA ILE A 175 -6.37 11.38 1.87
C ILE A 175 -6.36 12.79 1.26
N ALA A 176 -5.16 13.29 1.00
CA ALA A 176 -4.93 14.58 0.35
C ALA A 176 -4.43 14.39 -1.09
N ASN A 177 -5.06 15.09 -2.03
CA ASN A 177 -4.63 15.16 -3.42
C ASN A 177 -3.34 15.97 -3.52
N MET A 178 -2.23 15.35 -3.93
CA MET A 178 -0.91 15.98 -3.94
C MET A 178 -0.78 17.07 -5.03
N ASN A 179 -1.57 17.00 -6.11
CA ASN A 179 -1.57 18.03 -7.15
C ASN A 179 -2.22 19.34 -6.71
N THR A 180 -3.21 19.26 -5.80
CA THR A 180 -4.09 20.39 -5.47
C THR A 180 -4.09 20.77 -3.99
N ALA A 181 -3.51 19.92 -3.13
CA ALA A 181 -3.62 19.96 -1.67
C ALA A 181 -5.08 19.90 -1.15
N ASN A 182 -6.03 19.46 -1.98
CA ASN A 182 -7.40 19.26 -1.55
C ASN A 182 -7.53 17.95 -0.78
N TYR A 183 -8.20 18.04 0.35
CA TYR A 183 -8.49 16.92 1.23
C TYR A 183 -9.80 16.24 0.84
N ALA A 184 -9.83 14.91 0.94
CA ALA A 184 -11.04 14.12 0.75
C ALA A 184 -11.08 12.95 1.75
N LEU A 185 -12.25 12.77 2.37
CA LEU A 185 -12.59 11.61 3.18
C LEU A 185 -13.51 10.69 2.37
N TYR A 186 -13.01 9.51 1.98
CA TYR A 186 -13.80 8.47 1.34
C TYR A 186 -14.18 7.39 2.34
N VAL A 187 -15.42 6.94 2.31
CA VAL A 187 -15.92 5.86 3.17
C VAL A 187 -16.21 4.64 2.31
N ALA A 188 -15.72 3.48 2.74
CA ALA A 188 -16.00 2.20 2.10
C ALA A 188 -17.50 1.87 2.14
N LYS A 189 -18.02 1.37 1.01
CA LYS A 189 -19.41 0.95 0.81
C LYS A 189 -19.56 -0.55 0.61
#